data_AF-A0A7Y4TGI9-F1
#
_entry.id   AF-A0A7Y4TGI9-F1
#
_cell.length_a   1.000
_cell.length_b   1.000
_cell.length_c   1.000
_cell.angle_alpha   90.00
_cell.angle_beta   90.00
_cell.angle_gamma   90.00
#
_symmetry.space_group_name_H-M   'P 1'
#
loop_
_entity.id
_entity.type
_entity.pdbx_description
1 polymer ?
#
loop_
_entity_poly.entity_id
_entity_poly.type
_entity_poly.pdbx_seq_one_letter_code
_entity_poly.pdbx_strand_id
1 'polypeptide(L)'
;MRRNDSGFTLMETMVALGILSFGLLAMGQVMAFGIGMMSTAGPDMLARQKAAEAIESVFTSRDTRTTTWARIRNEQGLSGTDGGVFNDGELPLTTAGLDGLVNTDDDGPVESILLPGPDGQLGTGDDLANPLDGFSREIEIRDVDANLRRIRVTIRYNAGPLRREYVLETLISSFA
;
A
#
# COMPACT_ATOMS: atom_id res chain seq x y z
N MET A 1 17.55 66.84 24.16
CA MET A 1 17.52 65.46 23.63
C MET A 1 16.68 65.45 22.36
N ARG A 2 17.29 65.51 21.17
CA ARG A 2 16.58 65.31 19.89
C ARG A 2 16.85 63.88 19.44
N ARG A 3 15.79 63.08 19.28
CA ARG A 3 15.84 61.74 18.68
C ARG A 3 16.19 61.88 17.21
N ASN A 4 17.18 61.13 16.75
CA ASN A 4 17.42 60.89 15.33
C ASN A 4 16.38 59.88 14.85
N ASP A 5 15.28 60.36 14.28
CA ASP A 5 14.37 59.53 13.49
C ASP A 5 14.92 59.48 12.06
N SER A 6 15.89 58.60 11.82
CA SER A 6 16.36 58.28 10.47
C SER A 6 15.43 57.24 9.85
N GLY A 7 14.66 57.66 8.84
CA GLY A 7 13.81 56.77 8.04
C GLY A 7 14.65 55.74 7.27
N PHE A 8 14.03 54.59 6.97
CA PHE A 8 14.64 53.50 6.21
C PHE A 8 15.13 53.97 4.83
N THR A 9 16.33 53.52 4.43
CA THR A 9 16.87 53.84 3.10
C THR A 9 16.27 52.92 2.03
N LEU A 10 16.20 53.40 0.77
CA LEU A 10 15.68 52.61 -0.35
C LEU A 10 16.46 51.30 -0.56
N MET A 11 17.78 51.29 -0.32
CA MET A 11 18.58 50.06 -0.39
C MET A 11 18.20 49.07 0.72
N GLU A 12 17.93 49.57 1.91
CA GLU A 12 17.55 48.74 3.05
C GLU A 12 16.16 48.12 2.86
N THR A 13 15.22 48.84 2.25
CA THR A 13 13.92 48.26 1.86
C THR A 13 14.04 47.24 0.73
N MET A 14 14.91 47.46 -0.25
CA MET A 14 15.18 46.47 -1.31
C MET A 14 15.79 45.17 -0.76
N VAL A 15 16.76 45.28 0.17
CA VAL A 15 17.35 44.11 0.84
C VAL A 15 16.30 43.40 1.69
N ALA A 16 15.48 44.14 2.45
CA ALA A 16 14.42 43.56 3.26
C ALA A 16 13.36 42.82 2.42
N LEU A 17 12.95 43.41 1.28
CA LEU A 17 12.05 42.75 0.34
C LEU A 17 12.67 41.49 -0.27
N GLY A 18 13.97 41.52 -0.61
CA GLY A 18 14.69 40.35 -1.08
C GLY A 18 14.67 39.20 -0.06
N ILE A 19 15.03 39.47 1.20
CA ILE A 19 15.01 38.47 2.28
C ILE A 19 13.59 37.94 2.49
N LEU A 20 12.57 38.80 2.46
CA LEU A 20 11.18 38.40 2.61
C LEU A 20 10.70 37.51 1.47
N SER A 21 11.05 37.81 0.22
CA SER A 21 10.72 36.96 -0.93
C SER A 21 11.37 35.58 -0.82
N PHE A 22 12.65 35.51 -0.43
CA PHE A 22 13.32 34.22 -0.20
C PHE A 22 12.65 33.43 0.93
N GLY A 23 12.29 34.08 2.03
CA GLY A 23 11.57 33.46 3.15
C GLY A 23 10.20 32.89 2.74
N LEU A 24 9.43 33.65 1.95
CA LEU A 24 8.13 33.20 1.45
C LEU A 24 8.24 32.00 0.50
N LEU A 25 9.22 32.00 -0.40
CA LEU A 25 9.45 30.87 -1.31
C LEU A 25 9.86 29.61 -0.54
N ALA A 26 10.75 29.74 0.44
CA ALA A 26 11.16 28.62 1.29
C ALA A 26 9.98 28.02 2.06
N MET A 27 9.12 28.85 2.65
CA MET A 27 7.90 28.38 3.33
C MET A 27 6.92 27.72 2.36
N GLY A 28 6.75 28.28 1.16
CA GLY A 28 5.90 27.69 0.12
C GLY A 28 6.36 26.28 -0.27
N GLN A 29 7.66 26.07 -0.41
CA GLN A 29 8.22 24.75 -0.71
C GLN A 29 8.00 23.75 0.44
N VAL A 30 8.21 24.17 1.69
CA VAL A 30 7.96 23.32 2.88
C VAL A 30 6.48 22.96 2.98
N MET A 31 5.58 23.89 2.70
CA MET A 31 4.13 23.63 2.72
C MET A 31 3.72 22.65 1.62
N ALA A 32 4.23 22.83 0.40
CA ALA A 32 3.97 21.91 -0.71
C ALA A 32 4.46 20.48 -0.39
N PHE A 33 5.65 20.36 0.20
CA PHE A 33 6.17 19.08 0.66
C PHE A 33 5.33 18.48 1.79
N GLY A 34 4.92 19.30 2.76
CA GLY A 34 4.07 18.89 3.89
C GLY A 34 2.71 18.37 3.44
N ILE A 35 2.04 19.04 2.49
CA ILE A 35 0.77 18.58 1.91
C ILE A 35 0.94 17.22 1.22
N GLY A 36 2.03 17.03 0.46
CA GLY A 36 2.35 15.75 -0.18
C GLY A 36 2.56 14.61 0.84
N MET A 37 3.02 14.95 2.05
CA MET A 37 3.22 13.99 3.14
C MET A 37 1.95 13.72 3.97
N MET A 38 0.92 14.57 3.90
CA MET A 38 -0.33 14.42 4.65
C MET A 38 -1.34 13.47 3.97
N SER A 39 -1.11 13.05 2.73
CA SER A 39 -2.00 12.17 1.96
C SER A 39 -1.71 10.67 2.15
N THR A 40 -1.34 10.22 3.36
CA THR A 40 -0.94 8.80 3.58
C THR A 40 -2.01 7.93 4.23
N ALA A 41 -3.03 8.51 4.86
CA ALA A 41 -4.02 7.74 5.62
C ALA A 41 -4.82 6.76 4.75
N GLY A 42 -5.21 7.17 3.54
CA GLY A 42 -5.95 6.33 2.59
C GLY A 42 -5.14 5.09 2.16
N PRO A 43 -3.94 5.27 1.56
CA PRO A 43 -3.07 4.16 1.18
C PRO A 43 -2.72 3.22 2.36
N ASP A 44 -2.45 3.78 3.55
CA ASP A 44 -2.16 2.99 4.75
C ASP A 44 -3.37 2.12 5.17
N MET A 45 -4.60 2.61 5.04
CA MET A 45 -5.82 1.83 5.34
C MET A 45 -6.06 0.73 4.30
N LEU A 46 -5.89 1.07 3.02
CA LEU A 46 -6.04 0.12 1.92
C LEU A 46 -5.03 -1.02 2.05
N ALA A 47 -3.76 -0.71 2.36
CA ALA A 47 -2.73 -1.73 2.57
C ALA A 47 -3.10 -2.71 3.69
N ARG A 48 -3.72 -2.25 4.78
CA ARG A 48 -4.21 -3.11 5.86
C ARG A 48 -5.34 -4.02 5.41
N GLN A 49 -6.31 -3.47 4.68
CA GLN A 49 -7.44 -4.24 4.16
C GLN A 49 -6.96 -5.31 3.19
N LYS A 50 -6.05 -4.98 2.29
CA LYS A 50 -5.49 -5.93 1.31
C LYS A 50 -4.61 -7.00 1.95
N ALA A 51 -3.85 -6.65 3.00
CA ALA A 51 -3.13 -7.65 3.77
C ALA A 51 -4.09 -8.64 4.48
N ALA A 52 -5.19 -8.14 5.05
CA ALA A 52 -6.19 -8.98 5.70
C ALA A 52 -6.91 -9.87 4.69
N GLU A 53 -7.33 -9.33 3.55
CA GLU A 53 -7.96 -10.09 2.45
C GLU A 53 -7.07 -11.24 1.96
N ALA A 54 -5.76 -10.98 1.79
CA ALA A 54 -4.81 -12.01 1.41
C ALA A 54 -4.69 -13.13 2.46
N ILE A 55 -4.71 -12.79 3.75
CA ILE A 55 -4.77 -13.80 4.82
C ILE A 55 -6.05 -14.61 4.74
N GLU A 56 -7.21 -13.95 4.61
CA GLU A 56 -8.51 -14.62 4.46
C GLU A 56 -8.56 -15.53 3.23
N SER A 57 -7.87 -15.18 2.15
CA SER A 57 -7.72 -16.06 0.99
C SER A 57 -6.97 -17.35 1.34
N VAL A 58 -5.87 -17.26 2.08
CA VAL A 58 -5.14 -18.45 2.56
C VAL A 58 -6.01 -19.30 3.49
N PHE A 59 -6.78 -18.68 4.40
CA PHE A 59 -7.72 -19.40 5.27
C PHE A 59 -8.86 -20.06 4.47
N THR A 60 -9.42 -19.36 3.49
CA THR A 60 -10.43 -19.89 2.56
C THR A 60 -9.92 -21.13 1.83
N SER A 61 -8.67 -21.12 1.38
CA SER A 61 -8.06 -22.29 0.71
C SER A 61 -8.03 -23.55 1.60
N ARG A 62 -7.86 -23.37 2.91
CA ARG A 62 -7.92 -24.45 3.92
C ARG A 62 -9.36 -24.91 4.14
N ASP A 63 -10.26 -23.96 4.34
CA ASP A 63 -11.62 -24.25 4.83
C ASP A 63 -12.52 -24.84 3.74
N THR A 64 -12.36 -24.38 2.49
CA THR A 64 -13.08 -24.92 1.33
C THR A 64 -12.59 -26.31 0.92
N ARG A 65 -11.40 -26.73 1.38
CA ARG A 65 -10.75 -28.01 1.04
C ARG A 65 -10.59 -28.26 -0.46
N THR A 66 -10.67 -27.22 -1.28
CA THR A 66 -10.34 -27.30 -2.72
C THR A 66 -8.84 -27.55 -2.91
N THR A 67 -8.02 -27.06 -1.97
CA THR A 67 -6.58 -27.28 -1.91
C THR A 67 -6.22 -28.19 -0.73
N THR A 68 -5.32 -29.15 -0.96
CA THR A 68 -4.83 -30.01 0.13
C THR A 68 -3.88 -29.25 1.05
N TRP A 69 -3.81 -29.61 2.34
CA TRP A 69 -2.84 -29.01 3.26
C TRP A 69 -1.41 -29.10 2.74
N ALA A 70 -1.05 -30.12 1.94
CA ALA A 70 0.28 -30.18 1.33
C ALA A 70 0.55 -29.00 0.38
N ARG A 71 -0.46 -28.46 -0.30
CA ARG A 71 -0.32 -27.40 -1.30
C ARG A 71 -0.50 -25.97 -0.75
N ILE A 72 -1.03 -25.77 0.47
CA ILE A 72 -1.22 -24.43 1.07
C ILE A 72 0.12 -23.83 1.55
N ARG A 73 1.03 -23.59 0.61
CA ARG A 73 2.36 -23.03 0.81
C ARG A 73 2.78 -22.31 -0.48
N ASN A 74 3.98 -21.77 -0.50
CA ASN A 74 4.52 -21.19 -1.71
C ASN A 74 5.01 -22.26 -2.72
N GLU A 75 5.05 -21.92 -4.00
CA GLU A 75 5.48 -22.84 -5.07
C GLU A 75 6.94 -23.31 -4.91
N GLN A 76 7.86 -22.37 -4.75
CA GLN A 76 9.27 -22.61 -4.45
C GLN A 76 9.46 -22.69 -2.94
N GLY A 77 8.86 -21.74 -2.20
CA GLY A 77 8.91 -21.72 -0.75
C GLY A 77 10.33 -21.74 -0.20
N LEU A 78 10.56 -22.43 0.93
CA LEU A 78 11.87 -22.33 1.62
C LEU A 78 12.88 -23.32 1.03
N SER A 79 12.41 -24.49 0.59
CA SER A 79 13.27 -25.52 0.02
C SER A 79 13.62 -25.27 -1.46
N GLY A 80 12.91 -24.34 -2.11
CA GLY A 80 13.00 -24.11 -3.55
C GLY A 80 12.20 -25.12 -4.39
N THR A 81 11.42 -26.02 -3.77
CA THR A 81 10.54 -26.98 -4.45
C THR A 81 9.34 -27.34 -3.58
N ASP A 82 8.81 -26.40 -2.80
CA ASP A 82 7.74 -26.65 -1.84
C ASP A 82 6.44 -27.16 -2.52
N GLY A 83 6.20 -26.83 -3.79
CA GLY A 83 5.12 -27.36 -4.61
C GLY A 83 3.73 -26.82 -4.22
N GLY A 84 3.71 -25.61 -3.66
CA GLY A 84 2.50 -24.92 -3.25
C GLY A 84 1.62 -24.42 -4.39
N VAL A 85 0.57 -23.68 -4.03
CA VAL A 85 -0.31 -22.95 -4.97
C VAL A 85 -0.07 -21.44 -4.94
N PHE A 86 0.56 -20.91 -3.88
CA PHE A 86 0.80 -19.48 -3.76
C PHE A 86 2.12 -19.09 -4.42
N ASN A 87 2.09 -18.09 -5.28
CA ASN A 87 3.27 -17.62 -5.98
C ASN A 87 4.26 -16.94 -5.01
N ASP A 88 5.56 -17.14 -5.26
CA ASP A 88 6.62 -16.55 -4.44
C ASP A 88 6.92 -15.10 -4.83
N GLY A 89 7.41 -14.35 -3.84
CA GLY A 89 7.94 -13.01 -4.05
C GLY A 89 6.89 -11.93 -4.21
N GLU A 90 7.35 -10.76 -4.65
CA GLU A 90 6.54 -9.57 -4.80
C GLU A 90 5.80 -9.55 -6.14
N LEU A 91 4.48 -9.52 -6.07
CA LEU A 91 3.58 -9.44 -7.22
C LEU A 91 2.67 -8.20 -7.12
N PRO A 92 2.20 -7.65 -8.25
CA PRO A 92 1.17 -6.61 -8.23
C PRO A 92 -0.09 -7.07 -7.48
N LEU A 93 -0.89 -6.13 -6.97
CA LEU A 93 -2.23 -6.47 -6.46
C LEU A 93 -3.16 -6.85 -7.61
N THR A 94 -3.23 -8.13 -7.94
CA THR A 94 -4.13 -8.69 -8.95
C THR A 94 -5.41 -9.22 -8.31
N THR A 95 -6.50 -9.18 -9.07
CA THR A 95 -7.79 -9.77 -8.69
C THR A 95 -7.68 -11.29 -8.65
N ALA A 96 -8.39 -11.92 -7.72
CA ALA A 96 -8.47 -13.39 -7.64
C ALA A 96 -8.94 -14.02 -8.96
N GLY A 97 -8.41 -15.20 -9.24
CA GLY A 97 -8.74 -16.00 -10.41
C GLY A 97 -10.06 -16.78 -10.30
N LEU A 98 -10.14 -17.87 -11.06
CA LEU A 98 -11.27 -18.79 -11.03
C LEU A 98 -11.31 -19.64 -9.76
N ASP A 99 -10.16 -19.85 -9.12
CA ASP A 99 -10.05 -20.56 -7.86
C ASP A 99 -10.52 -19.73 -6.63
N GLY A 100 -10.74 -18.41 -6.84
CA GLY A 100 -11.15 -17.48 -5.80
C GLY A 100 -10.06 -17.18 -4.77
N LEU A 101 -8.82 -17.59 -5.05
CA LEU A 101 -7.65 -17.29 -4.25
C LEU A 101 -6.90 -16.12 -4.87
N VAL A 102 -6.16 -15.42 -4.02
CA VAL A 102 -5.26 -14.37 -4.47
C VAL A 102 -3.83 -14.87 -4.40
N ASN A 103 -2.99 -14.35 -5.29
CA ASN A 103 -1.56 -14.64 -5.36
C ASN A 103 -1.28 -16.05 -5.87
N THR A 104 -2.08 -16.48 -6.85
CA THR A 104 -2.05 -17.77 -7.54
C THR A 104 -1.89 -17.55 -9.05
N ASP A 105 -1.60 -18.63 -9.79
CA ASP A 105 -1.32 -18.58 -11.23
C ASP A 105 -2.49 -18.13 -12.11
N ASP A 106 -3.73 -18.27 -11.63
CA ASP A 106 -4.93 -17.89 -12.36
C ASP A 106 -5.43 -16.48 -12.03
N ASP A 107 -4.66 -15.72 -11.25
CA ASP A 107 -4.92 -14.32 -10.94
C ASP A 107 -5.15 -13.48 -12.22
N GLY A 108 -6.09 -12.54 -12.11
CA GLY A 108 -6.50 -11.65 -13.18
C GLY A 108 -5.67 -10.36 -13.30
N PRO A 109 -6.25 -9.30 -13.88
CA PRO A 109 -5.57 -8.01 -14.01
C PRO A 109 -5.32 -7.35 -12.64
N VAL A 110 -4.53 -6.27 -12.66
CA VAL A 110 -4.35 -5.40 -11.47
C VAL A 110 -5.71 -4.90 -11.00
N GLU A 111 -5.95 -5.06 -9.71
CA GLU A 111 -7.19 -4.67 -9.06
C GLU A 111 -7.38 -3.16 -9.09
N SER A 112 -8.63 -2.72 -9.17
CA SER A 112 -9.01 -1.30 -9.10
C SER A 112 -10.03 -1.06 -8.01
N ILE A 113 -9.92 0.08 -7.33
CA ILE A 113 -10.98 0.60 -6.49
C ILE A 113 -11.94 1.44 -7.33
N LEU A 114 -13.25 1.30 -7.07
CA LEU A 114 -14.26 2.16 -7.66
C LEU A 114 -14.47 3.38 -6.75
N LEU A 115 -14.40 4.55 -7.35
CA LEU A 115 -14.71 5.82 -6.71
C LEU A 115 -15.99 6.40 -7.32
N PRO A 116 -16.84 7.05 -6.51
CA PRO A 116 -18.03 7.69 -7.02
C PRO A 116 -17.66 8.76 -8.05
N GLY A 117 -18.49 8.89 -9.08
CA GLY A 117 -18.37 9.93 -10.09
C GLY A 117 -18.73 11.32 -9.58
N PRO A 118 -18.83 12.32 -10.48
CA PRO A 118 -19.26 13.67 -10.13
C PRO A 118 -20.59 13.76 -9.38
N ASP A 119 -21.47 12.76 -9.50
CA ASP A 119 -22.74 12.71 -8.78
C ASP A 119 -22.62 12.29 -7.30
N GLY A 120 -21.45 11.82 -6.86
CA GLY A 120 -21.15 11.40 -5.50
C GLY A 120 -21.79 10.07 -5.08
N GLN A 121 -22.38 9.31 -6.02
CA GLN A 121 -22.98 8.01 -5.76
C GLN A 121 -22.07 6.89 -6.31
N LEU A 122 -22.03 5.76 -5.60
CA LEU A 122 -21.34 4.56 -6.08
C LEU A 122 -22.34 3.66 -6.81
N GLY A 123 -21.90 3.01 -7.88
CA GLY A 123 -22.69 2.09 -8.70
C GLY A 123 -23.41 2.78 -9.86
N THR A 124 -23.03 4.00 -10.20
CA THR A 124 -23.58 4.78 -11.32
C THR A 124 -22.63 4.73 -12.53
N GLY A 125 -23.14 5.11 -13.71
CA GLY A 125 -22.38 5.01 -14.96
C GLY A 125 -21.17 5.95 -15.06
N ASP A 126 -21.01 6.86 -14.11
CA ASP A 126 -19.92 7.83 -14.01
C ASP A 126 -18.86 7.46 -12.97
N ASP A 127 -18.95 6.28 -12.35
CA ASP A 127 -17.92 5.74 -11.46
C ASP A 127 -16.54 5.68 -12.13
N LEU A 128 -15.50 6.01 -11.36
CA LEU A 128 -14.11 6.00 -11.81
C LEU A 128 -13.38 4.79 -11.21
N ALA A 129 -12.85 3.93 -12.09
CA ALA A 129 -11.97 2.83 -11.69
C ALA A 129 -10.52 3.34 -11.56
N ASN A 130 -10.03 3.38 -10.32
CA ASN A 130 -8.64 3.71 -10.03
C ASN A 130 -7.83 2.43 -9.80
N PRO A 131 -6.92 2.04 -10.71
CA PRO A 131 -6.09 0.86 -10.53
C PRO A 131 -5.15 1.00 -9.34
N LEU A 132 -4.84 -0.11 -8.68
CA LEU A 132 -3.90 -0.21 -7.56
C LEU A 132 -2.47 -0.52 -8.04
N ASP A 133 -2.07 0.07 -9.16
CA ASP A 133 -0.76 -0.12 -9.81
C ASP A 133 0.44 0.30 -8.94
N GLY A 134 0.22 1.20 -7.98
CA GLY A 134 1.19 1.61 -6.97
C GLY A 134 1.33 0.65 -5.78
N PHE A 135 0.64 -0.50 -5.77
CA PHE A 135 0.67 -1.48 -4.69
C PHE A 135 1.17 -2.85 -5.19
N SER A 136 1.94 -3.52 -4.33
CA SER A 136 2.34 -4.90 -4.50
C SER A 136 2.14 -5.70 -3.23
N ARG A 137 1.93 -7.01 -3.39
CA ARG A 137 1.81 -7.98 -2.30
C ARG A 137 2.88 -9.05 -2.42
N GLU A 138 3.26 -9.59 -1.26
CA GLU A 138 4.04 -10.82 -1.14
C GLU A 138 3.39 -11.63 -0.03
N ILE A 139 3.00 -12.88 -0.34
CA ILE A 139 2.46 -13.82 0.64
C ILE A 139 3.53 -14.86 0.91
N GLU A 140 4.19 -14.76 2.06
CA GLU A 140 5.15 -15.76 2.51
C GLU A 140 4.48 -16.77 3.43
N ILE A 141 4.55 -18.05 3.08
CA ILE A 141 4.03 -19.16 3.86
C ILE A 141 5.18 -20.10 4.22
N ARG A 142 5.47 -20.25 5.51
CA ARG A 142 6.57 -21.09 6.01
C ARG A 142 6.08 -22.14 6.99
N ASP A 143 6.59 -23.36 6.85
CA ASP A 143 6.36 -24.44 7.80
C ASP A 143 6.98 -24.10 9.16
N VAL A 144 6.17 -24.14 10.22
CA VAL A 144 6.61 -24.05 11.62
C VAL A 144 6.65 -25.45 12.24
N ASP A 145 5.66 -26.27 11.90
CA ASP A 145 5.53 -27.68 12.23
C ASP A 145 4.71 -28.39 11.12
N ALA A 146 4.58 -29.71 11.15
CA ALA A 146 3.84 -30.50 10.17
C ALA A 146 2.38 -30.03 9.97
N ASN A 147 1.77 -29.51 11.04
CA ASN A 147 0.37 -29.08 11.08
C ASN A 147 0.22 -27.57 11.33
N LEU A 148 1.30 -26.79 11.27
CA LEU A 148 1.30 -25.37 11.58
C LEU A 148 2.20 -24.59 10.61
N ARG A 149 1.65 -23.56 9.99
CA ARG A 149 2.38 -22.65 9.11
C ARG A 149 2.24 -21.21 9.55
N ARG A 150 3.30 -20.44 9.33
CA ARG A 150 3.28 -18.99 9.44
C ARG A 150 2.93 -18.40 8.09
N ILE A 151 1.96 -17.50 8.08
CA ILE A 151 1.64 -16.65 6.94
C ILE A 151 2.11 -15.24 7.27
N ARG A 152 2.96 -14.68 6.42
CA ARG A 152 3.40 -13.29 6.50
C ARG A 152 3.03 -12.61 5.19
N VAL A 153 2.04 -11.73 5.23
CA VAL A 153 1.65 -10.90 4.09
C VAL A 153 2.33 -9.55 4.20
N THR A 154 3.02 -9.16 3.13
CA THR A 154 3.70 -7.87 3.01
C THR A 154 3.09 -7.08 1.88
N ILE A 155 2.54 -5.90 2.17
CA ILE A 155 2.02 -4.96 1.18
C ILE A 155 2.98 -3.78 1.06
N ARG A 156 3.49 -3.53 -0.14
CA ARG A 156 4.38 -2.40 -0.43
C ARG A 156 3.64 -1.40 -1.31
N TYR A 157 3.72 -0.13 -0.97
CA TYR A 157 2.93 0.91 -1.64
C TYR A 157 3.60 2.27 -1.56
N ASN A 158 3.21 3.16 -2.47
CA ASN A 158 3.66 4.56 -2.46
C ASN A 158 2.71 5.40 -1.60
N ALA A 159 3.28 6.10 -0.61
CA ALA A 159 2.60 7.05 0.25
C ALA A 159 3.19 8.45 0.01
N GLY A 160 2.68 9.12 -1.03
CA GLY A 160 3.29 10.32 -1.59
C GLY A 160 4.66 9.99 -2.21
N PRO A 161 5.75 10.70 -1.84
CA PRO A 161 7.09 10.44 -2.39
C PRO A 161 7.82 9.25 -1.75
N LEU A 162 7.26 8.65 -0.69
CA LEU A 162 7.91 7.58 0.07
C LEU A 162 7.28 6.22 -0.26
N ARG A 163 8.12 5.22 -0.48
CA ARG A 163 7.68 3.83 -0.50
C ARG A 163 7.56 3.32 0.93
N ARG A 164 6.40 2.76 1.28
CA ARG A 164 6.09 2.19 2.59
C ARG A 164 5.80 0.70 2.46
N GLU A 165 5.88 0.02 3.60
CA GLU A 165 5.56 -1.38 3.75
C GLU A 165 4.62 -1.56 4.94
N TYR A 166 3.61 -2.41 4.77
CA TYR A 166 2.77 -2.92 5.84
C TYR A 166 2.88 -4.44 5.89
N VAL A 167 3.13 -4.98 7.08
CA VAL A 167 3.28 -6.42 7.29
C VAL A 167 2.19 -6.89 8.25
N LEU A 168 1.50 -7.96 7.86
CA LEU A 168 0.57 -8.70 8.72
C LEU A 168 1.01 -10.15 8.80
N GLU A 169 1.20 -10.64 10.02
CA GLU A 169 1.66 -12.00 10.29
C GLU A 169 0.64 -12.75 11.12
N THR A 170 0.40 -14.02 10.77
CA THR A 170 -0.48 -14.92 11.51
C THR A 170 -0.01 -16.37 11.37
N LEU A 171 -0.66 -17.27 12.10
CA LEU A 171 -0.45 -18.71 12.02
C LEU A 171 -1.73 -19.37 11.48
N ILE A 172 -1.55 -20.38 10.64
CA ILE A 172 -2.62 -21.25 10.17
C ILE A 172 -2.28 -22.70 10.53
N SER A 173 -3.26 -23.44 11.03
CA SER A 173 -3.12 -24.87 11.31
C SER A 173 -3.84 -25.72 10.27
N SER A 174 -3.46 -26.99 10.17
CA SER A 174 -4.14 -27.98 9.32
C SER A 174 -5.53 -28.37 9.84
N PHE A 175 -5.88 -27.96 11.05
CA PHE A 175 -7.15 -28.27 11.70
C PHE A 175 -8.06 -27.04 11.62
N ALA A 176 -9.26 -27.23 11.07
CA ALA A 176 -10.31 -26.22 10.97
C ALA A 176 -11.47 -26.59 11.90
#